data_AF-A0A1Y4LHZ8-F1
#
_entry.id   AF-A0A1Y4LHZ8-F1
#
_cell.length_a   1.000
_cell.length_b   1.000
_cell.length_c   1.000
_cell.angle_alpha   90.00
_cell.angle_beta   90.00
_cell.angle_gamma   90.00
#
_symmetry.space_group_name_H-M   'P 1'
#
loop_
_entity.id
_entity.type
_entity.pdbx_description
1 polymer ?
#
loop_
_entity_poly.entity_id
_entity_poly.type
_entity_poly.pdbx_seq_one_letter_code
_entity_poly.pdbx_strand_id
1 'polypeptide(L)' 'MTAQYAIHELKQVRQYCSARAIPAIDYAIQVLQGLAERERMVEEEKAKGPQGPAQTDGFPD' A
#
# COMPACT_ATOMS: atom_id res chain seq x y z
N MET A 1 2.04 9.11 9.26
CA MET A 1 0.68 9.10 8.67
C MET A 1 0.64 7.97 7.66
N THR A 2 -0.33 7.05 7.75
CA THR A 2 -0.42 5.91 6.81
C THR A 2 -1.49 6.20 5.74
N ALA A 3 -1.34 5.61 4.55
CA ALA A 3 -2.32 5.76 3.48
C ALA A 3 -3.73 5.29 3.90
N GLN A 4 -3.82 4.27 4.77
CA GLN A 4 -5.09 3.81 5.34
C GLN A 4 -5.79 4.86 6.20
N TYR A 5 -5.03 5.62 6.99
CA TYR A 5 -5.58 6.71 7.79
C TYR A 5 -6.18 7.82 6.89
N ALA A 6 -5.46 8.21 5.84
CA ALA A 6 -5.93 9.21 4.89
C ALA A 6 -7.21 8.77 4.14
N ILE A 7 -7.31 7.50 3.76
CA ILE A 7 -8.52 6.93 3.14
C ILE A 7 -9.71 6.99 4.11
N HIS A 8 -9.48 6.69 5.40
CA HIS A 8 -10.53 6.74 6.41
C HIS A 8 -11.06 8.16 6.61
N GLU A 9 -10.17 9.15 6.72
CA GLU A 9 -10.53 10.57 6.83
C GLU A 9 -11.31 11.04 5.59
N LEU A 10 -10.85 10.72 4.38
CA LEU A 10 -11.53 11.10 3.14
C LEU A 10 -12.94 10.50 3.03
N LYS A 11 -13.16 9.28 3.52
CA LYS A 11 -14.49 8.67 3.57
C LYS A 11 -15.43 9.44 4.50
N GLN A 12 -14.95 9.90 5.65
CA GLN A 12 -15.74 10.75 6.53
C GLN A 12 -16.05 12.09 5.86
N VAL A 13 -15.03 12.77 5.31
CA VAL A 13 -15.20 14.05 4.61
C VAL A 13 -16.22 13.94 3.46
N ARG A 14 -16.23 12.83 2.73
CA ARG A 14 -17.22 12.56 1.67
C ARG A 14 -18.67 12.65 2.17
N GLN A 15 -18.96 12.26 3.41
CA GLN A 15 -20.30 12.30 3.98
C GLN A 15 -20.77 13.71 4.33
N TYR A 16 -19.83 14.64 4.54
CA TYR A 16 -20.12 16.01 4.96
C TYR A 16 -19.96 17.03 3.82
N CYS A 17 -19.38 16.64 2.69
CA CYS A 17 -19.16 17.52 1.55
C CYS A 17 -20.37 17.63 0.61
N SER A 18 -20.41 18.74 -0.14
CA SER A 18 -21.38 18.94 -1.22
C SER A 18 -21.21 17.91 -2.33
N ALA A 19 -22.31 17.56 -3.01
CA ALA A 19 -22.33 16.60 -4.13
C ALA A 19 -21.29 16.89 -5.23
N ARG A 20 -20.96 18.17 -5.45
CA ARG A 20 -19.94 18.61 -6.41
C ARG A 20 -18.52 18.17 -6.04
N ALA A 21 -18.21 17.99 -4.76
CA ALA A 21 -16.89 17.61 -4.27
C ALA A 21 -16.71 16.08 -4.15
N ILE A 22 -17.79 15.31 -4.08
CA ILE A 22 -17.79 13.85 -4.02
C ILE A 22 -16.87 13.21 -5.09
N PRO A 23 -16.95 13.55 -6.40
CA PRO A 23 -16.11 12.90 -7.41
C PRO A 23 -14.62 13.16 -7.22
N ALA A 24 -14.24 14.35 -6.74
CA ALA A 24 -12.84 14.65 -6.44
C ALA A 24 -12.34 13.86 -5.21
N ILE A 25 -13.20 13.67 -4.22
CA ILE A 25 -12.91 12.89 -3.01
C ILE A 25 -12.80 11.40 -3.35
N ASP A 26 -13.72 10.85 -4.15
CA ASP A 26 -13.65 9.45 -4.58
C ASP A 26 -12.39 9.19 -5.42
N TYR A 27 -11.98 10.13 -6.28
CA TYR A 27 -10.72 10.02 -7.01
C TYR A 27 -9.50 10.01 -6.06
N ALA A 28 -9.47 10.89 -5.07
CA ALA A 28 -8.38 10.92 -4.08
C ALA A 28 -8.30 9.60 -3.29
N ILE A 29 -9.44 9.03 -2.89
CA ILE A 29 -9.51 7.71 -2.23
C ILE A 29 -8.93 6.62 -3.13
N GLN A 30 -9.31 6.59 -4.41
CA GLN A 30 -8.84 5.58 -5.36
C GLN A 30 -7.32 5.65 -5.57
N VAL A 31 -6.75 6.85 -5.70
CA VAL A 31 -5.29 7.03 -5.83
C VAL A 31 -4.57 6.55 -4.58
N LEU A 32 -5.06 6.92 -3.38
CA LEU A 32 -4.46 6.50 -2.12
C LEU A 32 -4.55 5.00 -1.89
N GLN A 33 -5.63 4.34 -2.34
CA GLN A 33 -5.73 2.88 -2.30
C GLN A 33 -4.68 2.21 -3.17
N GLY A 34 -4.48 2.70 -4.40
CA GLY A 34 -3.45 2.18 -5.30
C GLY A 34 -2.03 2.38 -4.75
N LEU A 35 -1.78 3.52 -4.09
CA LEU A 35 -0.50 3.77 -3.41
C LEU A 35 -0.31 2.85 -2.20
N ALA A 36 -1.33 2.68 -1.37
CA ALA A 36 -1.28 1.80 -0.21
C ALA A 36 -1.00 0.34 -0.60
N GLU A 37 -1.61 -0.13 -1.70
CA GLU A 37 -1.38 -1.48 -2.21
C GLU A 37 0.05 -1.64 -2.74
N ARG A 38 0.57 -0.65 -3.48
CA ARG A 38 1.97 -0.66 -3.93
C ARG A 38 2.96 -0.63 -2.77
N GLU A 39 2.72 0.19 -1.75
CA GLU A 39 3.58 0.20 -0.56
C GLU A 39 3.57 -1.15 0.15
N ARG A 40 2.40 -1.82 0.26
CA ARG A 40 2.33 -3.17 0.82
C ARG A 40 3.11 -4.19 -0.02
N MET A 41 3.01 -4.14 -1.35
CA MET A 41 3.77 -5.02 -2.24
C MET A 41 5.28 -4.78 -2.13
N VAL A 42 5.71 -3.52 -2.11
CA VAL A 42 7.13 -3.16 -1.95
C VAL A 42 7.64 -3.57 -0.57
N GLU A 43 6.85 -3.41 0.49
CA GLU A 43 7.21 -3.87 1.83
C GLU A 43 7.26 -5.39 1.92
N GLU A 44 6.35 -6.12 1.26
CA GLU A 44 6.40 -7.59 1.14
C GLU A 44 7.60 -8.09 0.34
N GLU A 45 7.95 -7.43 -0.77
CA GLU A 45 9.15 -7.74 -1.55
C GLU A 45 10.43 -7.47 -0.76
N LYS A 46 10.45 -6.38 0.01
CA LYS A 46 11.58 -6.05 0.89
C LYS A 46 11.68 -7.01 2.07
N ALA A 47 10.55 -7.51 2.58
CA ALA A 47 10.48 -8.51 3.64
C ALA A 47 10.85 -9.93 3.16
N LYS A 48 10.71 -10.23 1.86
CA LYS A 48 11.16 -11.51 1.28
C LYS A 48 12.68 -11.64 1.13
N GLY A 49 13.44 -10.55 1.27
CA GLY A 49 14.90 -10.56 1.24
C GLY A 49 15.48 -11.02 -0.11
N PRO A 50 16.76 -10.74 -0.39
CA PRO A 50 17.44 -11.37 -1.51
C PRO A 50 17.55 -12.87 -1.19
N GLN A 51 16.85 -13.72 -1.92
CA GLN A 51 17.19 -15.14 -1.98
C GLN A 51 18.58 -15.23 -2.63
N GLY A 52 19.62 -15.16 -1.80
CA GLY A 52 20.96 -15.52 -2.19
C GLY A 52 20.97 -16.97 -2.65
N PRO A 53 21.77 -17.33 -3.67
CA PRO A 53 21.82 -18.71 -4.15
C PRO A 53 22.25 -19.59 -2.98
N ALA A 54 21.45 -20.64 -2.72
CA ALA A 54 21.81 -21.67 -1.77
C ALA A 54 23.18 -22.23 -2.18
N GLN A 55 24.21 -21.89 -1.41
CA GLN A 55 25.53 -22.46 -1.58
C GLN A 55 25.41 -23.94 -1.23
N THR A 56 25.39 -24.75 -2.29
CA THR A 56 25.70 -26.16 -2.23
C THR A 56 27.16 -26.27 -1.82
N ASP A 57 27.45 -26.62 -0.58
CA ASP A 57 28.78 -27.15 -0.24
C ASP A 57 28.57 -28.49 0.44
N GLY A 58 28.62 -29.53 -0.40
CA GLY A 58 28.81 -30.88 0.07
C GLY A 58 30.28 -31.06 0.39
N PHE A 59 30.58 -31.44 1.63
CA PHE A 59 31.77 -32.24 1.93
C PHE A 59 31.58 -32.99 3.26
N PRO A 60 31.46 -34.32 3.25
CA PRO A 60 31.51 -35.12 4.48
C PRO A 60 32.97 -35.42 4.85
N ASP A 61 33.29 -35.38 6.15
CA ASP A 61 34.44 -36.08 6.77
C ASP A 61 33.95 -37.40 7.36
#